data_AF-A0A8T4DHK6-F1
#
_entry.id   AF-A0A8T4DHK6-F1
#
_cell.length_a   1.000
_cell.length_b   1.000
_cell.length_c   1.000
_cell.angle_alpha   90.00
_cell.angle_beta   90.00
_cell.angle_gamma   90.00
#
_symmetry.space_group_name_H-M   'P 1'
#
loop_
_entity.id
_entity.type
_entity.pdbx_description
1 polymer ?
#
loop_
_entity_poly.entity_id
_entity_poly.type
_entity_poly.pdbx_seq_one_letter_code
_entity_poly.pdbx_strand_id
1 'polypeptide(L)' 'MRIDQAKIHRKTLSDNAEERQKAAKRLGSNFSVLRDKMQAWADLHRLTGDKSRYVRMTAAEALGSAFPHVPDKEEA' A
#
# COMPACT_ATOMS: atom_id res chain seq x y z
N MET A 1 -18.29 4.87 1.59
CA MET A 1 -17.85 3.71 2.39
C MET A 1 -16.57 4.09 3.12
N ARG A 2 -16.50 3.97 4.46
CA ARG A 2 -15.27 4.28 5.22
C ARG A 2 -14.31 3.10 5.11
N ILE A 3 -13.08 3.35 4.66
CA ILE A 3 -12.05 2.31 4.57
C ILE A 3 -11.45 2.09 5.95
N ASP A 4 -11.47 0.85 6.41
CA ASP A 4 -10.74 0.43 7.59
C ASP A 4 -9.25 0.28 7.25
N GLN A 5 -8.53 1.39 7.34
CA GLN A 5 -7.10 1.46 7.05
C GLN A 5 -6.28 0.61 8.02
N ALA A 6 -6.63 0.57 9.30
CA ALA A 6 -5.92 -0.26 10.29
C ALA A 6 -5.98 -1.75 9.93
N LYS A 7 -7.13 -2.23 9.44
CA LYS A 7 -7.26 -3.60 8.92
C LYS A 7 -6.43 -3.83 7.66
N ILE A 8 -6.32 -2.84 6.76
CA ILE A 8 -5.45 -2.97 5.58
C ILE A 8 -3.99 -3.07 6.01
N HIS A 9 -3.54 -2.19 6.89
CA HIS A 9 -2.18 -2.20 7.43
C HIS A 9 -1.81 -3.56 8.03
N ARG A 10 -2.64 -4.13 8.91
CA ARG A 10 -2.39 -5.48 9.47
C ARG A 10 -2.23 -6.55 8.38
N LYS A 11 -3.00 -6.46 7.29
CA LYS A 11 -2.89 -7.40 6.17
C LYS A 11 -1.60 -7.24 5.37
N THR A 12 -0.96 -6.07 5.36
CA THR A 12 0.36 -5.91 4.73
C THR A 12 1.45 -6.71 5.48
N LEU A 13 1.20 -7.04 6.75
CA LEU A 13 2.10 -7.80 7.63
C LEU A 13 1.71 -9.28 7.76
N SER A 14 0.69 -9.74 7.02
CA SER A 14 0.23 -11.13 7.07
C SER A 14 1.29 -12.10 6.54
N ASP A 15 1.39 -13.30 7.12
CA ASP A 15 2.21 -14.39 6.57
C ASP A 15 1.70 -14.86 5.20
N ASN A 16 0.41 -14.68 4.92
CA ASN A 16 -0.18 -15.03 3.64
C ASN A 16 0.12 -13.96 2.57
N ALA A 17 0.86 -14.36 1.52
CA ALA A 17 1.21 -13.49 0.40
C ALA A 17 -0.01 -12.93 -0.34
N GLU A 18 -1.10 -13.68 -0.45
CA GLU A 18 -2.33 -13.21 -1.09
C GLU A 18 -2.98 -12.08 -0.28
N GLU A 19 -2.95 -12.16 1.06
CA GLU A 19 -3.47 -11.08 1.90
C GLU A 19 -2.64 -9.80 1.78
N ARG A 20 -1.31 -9.94 1.73
CA ARG A 20 -0.41 -8.80 1.49
C ARG A 20 -0.64 -8.17 0.12
N GLN A 21 -0.80 -8.98 -0.92
CA GLN A 21 -1.11 -8.50 -2.27
C GLN A 21 -2.45 -7.76 -2.31
N LYS A 22 -3.50 -8.33 -1.71
CA LYS A 22 -4.82 -7.67 -1.61
C LYS A 22 -4.71 -6.36 -0.82
N ALA A 23 -3.88 -6.31 0.22
CA ALA A 23 -3.64 -5.09 0.97
C ALA A 23 -2.96 -4.01 0.12
N ALA A 24 -1.89 -4.34 -0.61
CA ALA A 24 -1.21 -3.43 -1.54
C ALA A 24 -2.18 -2.85 -2.57
N LYS A 25 -2.97 -3.71 -3.23
CA LYS A 25 -3.99 -3.27 -4.20
C LYS A 25 -4.98 -2.30 -3.57
N ARG A 26 -5.47 -2.59 -2.36
CA ARG A 26 -6.40 -1.72 -1.65
C ARG A 26 -5.78 -0.38 -1.25
N LEU A 27 -4.52 -0.36 -0.83
CA LEU A 27 -3.80 0.89 -0.55
C LEU A 27 -3.70 1.76 -1.79
N GLY A 28 -3.22 1.20 -2.91
CA GLY A 28 -3.09 1.95 -4.17
C GLY A 28 -4.41 2.48 -4.71
N SER A 29 -5.42 1.62 -4.85
CA SER A 29 -6.72 2.02 -5.42
C SER A 29 -7.51 3.03 -4.58
N ASN A 30 -7.15 3.21 -3.30
CA ASN A 30 -7.88 4.09 -2.40
C ASN A 30 -7.01 5.20 -1.80
N PHE A 31 -5.76 5.35 -2.26
CA PHE A 31 -4.77 6.18 -1.60
C PHE A 31 -5.24 7.63 -1.37
N SER A 32 -5.92 8.22 -2.36
CA SER A 32 -6.46 9.58 -2.30
C SER A 32 -7.42 9.81 -1.12
N VAL A 33 -8.20 8.79 -0.74
CA VAL A 33 -9.21 8.85 0.34
C VAL A 33 -8.72 8.28 1.67
N LEU A 34 -7.47 7.79 1.74
CA LEU A 34 -6.88 7.36 3.01
C LEU A 34 -6.60 8.57 3.91
N ARG A 35 -6.84 8.37 5.21
CA ARG A 35 -6.61 9.40 6.23
C ARG A 35 -5.11 9.52 6.53
N ASP A 36 -4.41 8.39 6.63
CA ASP A 36 -2.98 8.34 6.91
C ASP A 36 -2.22 7.91 5.65
N LYS A 37 -1.93 8.87 4.78
CA LYS A 37 -1.24 8.60 3.50
C LYS A 37 0.21 8.19 3.70
N MET A 38 0.85 8.65 4.78
CA MET A 38 2.25 8.34 5.08
C MET A 38 2.41 6.88 5.50
N GLN A 39 1.53 6.35 6.36
CA GLN A 39 1.51 4.93 6.68
C GLN A 39 1.24 4.07 5.45
N ALA A 40 0.30 4.48 4.59
CA ALA A 40 0.00 3.77 3.35
C ALA A 40 1.19 3.75 2.39
N TRP A 41 1.91 4.87 2.28
CA TRP A 41 3.12 4.99 1.48
C TRP A 41 4.23 4.08 2.00
N ALA A 42 4.51 4.14 3.31
CA ALA A 42 5.52 3.29 3.95
C ALA A 42 5.20 1.79 3.82
N ASP A 43 3.92 1.42 3.97
CA ASP A 43 3.47 0.04 3.74
C ASP A 43 3.71 -0.42 2.30
N LEU A 44 3.33 0.40 1.31
CA LEU A 44 3.58 0.09 -0.10
C LEU A 44 5.07 0.00 -0.41
N HIS A 45 5.87 0.95 0.07
CA HIS A 45 7.32 0.95 -0.11
C HIS A 45 7.95 -0.31 0.48
N ARG A 46 7.57 -0.72 1.70
CA ARG A 46 8.04 -1.98 2.31
C ARG A 46 7.68 -3.21 1.49
N LEU A 47 6.46 -3.26 0.92
CA LEU A 47 6.02 -4.40 0.10
C LEU A 47 6.75 -4.51 -1.24
N THR A 48 7.46 -3.47 -1.71
CA THR A 48 8.37 -3.61 -2.87
C THR A 48 9.54 -4.56 -2.58
N GLY A 49 9.89 -4.78 -1.31
CA GLY A 49 10.89 -5.75 -0.86
C GLY A 49 10.31 -7.13 -0.51
N ASP A 50 9.03 -7.40 -0.79
CA ASP A 50 8.39 -8.65 -0.37
C ASP A 50 9.01 -9.90 -1.03
N LYS A 51 8.95 -11.05 -0.32
CA LYS A 51 9.43 -12.35 -0.84
C LYS A 51 8.66 -12.80 -2.09
N SER A 52 7.37 -12.50 -2.17
CA SER A 52 6.51 -12.87 -3.29
C SER A 52 6.65 -11.87 -4.45
N ARG A 53 6.96 -12.38 -5.65
CA ARG A 53 7.03 -11.56 -6.87
C ARG A 53 5.73 -10.80 -7.17
N TYR A 54 4.58 -11.43 -6.87
CA TYR A 54 3.27 -10.85 -7.12
C TYR A 54 2.97 -9.68 -6.18
N VAL A 55 3.39 -9.80 -4.92
CA VAL A 55 3.26 -8.72 -3.94
C VAL A 55 4.14 -7.54 -4.34
N ARG A 56 5.40 -7.78 -4.72
CA ARG A 56 6.31 -6.72 -5.20
C ARG A 56 5.74 -5.95 -6.40
N MET A 57 5.26 -6.69 -7.41
CA MET A 57 4.68 -6.10 -8.62
C MET A 57 3.46 -5.25 -8.30
N THR A 58 2.51 -5.77 -7.51
CA THR A 58 1.32 -5.02 -7.10
C THR A 58 1.67 -3.80 -6.24
N ALA A 59 2.70 -3.88 -5.39
CA ALA A 59 3.15 -2.74 -4.59
C ALA A 59 3.75 -1.63 -5.47
N ALA A 60 4.56 -1.98 -6.47
CA ALA A 60 5.12 -1.00 -7.42
C ALA A 60 4.02 -0.31 -8.26
N GLU A 61 3.05 -1.07 -8.77
CA GLU A 61 1.87 -0.51 -9.46
C GLU A 61 1.06 0.43 -8.57
N ALA A 62 0.87 0.03 -7.29
CA ALA A 62 0.16 0.82 -6.31
C ALA A 62 0.90 2.11 -5.94
N LEU A 63 2.23 2.09 -5.83
CA LEU A 63 3.05 3.30 -5.64
C LEU A 63 2.90 4.27 -6.80
N GLY A 64 2.96 3.78 -8.05
CA GLY A 64 2.75 4.63 -9.23
C GLY A 64 1.36 5.28 -9.23
N SER A 65 0.34 4.55 -8.80
CA SER A 65 -1.03 5.07 -8.66
C SER A 65 -1.18 6.06 -7.50
N ALA A 66 -0.43 5.87 -6.42
CA ALA A 66 -0.47 6.71 -5.22
C ALA A 66 0.32 8.02 -5.37
N PHE A 67 1.36 8.04 -6.19
CA PHE A 67 2.32 9.14 -6.31
C PHE A 67 1.68 10.53 -6.51
N PRO A 68 0.64 10.72 -7.35
CA PRO A 68 -0.01 12.03 -7.51
C PRO A 68 -0.71 12.57 -6.26
N HIS A 69 -0.93 11.71 -5.26
CA HIS A 69 -1.70 12.00 -4.05
C HIS A 69 -0.84 12.09 -2.79
N VAL A 70 0.49 11.94 -2.92
CA VAL A 70 1.42 12.14 -1.80
C VAL A 70 1.56 13.66 -1.57
N PRO A 71 1.18 14.17 -0.38
CA PRO A 71 1.15 15.60 -0.09
C PRO A 71 2.55 16.22 0.02
N ASP A 72 3.56 15.41 0.35
CA ASP A 72 4.94 15.84 0.55
C ASP A 72 5.88 15.02 -0.33
N LYS A 73 6.40 15.63 -1.39
CA LYS A 73 7.22 14.94 -2.40
C LYS A 73 8.69 14.83 -2.01
N GLU A 74 9.09 15.40 -0.87
CA GLU A 74 10.46 15.34 -0.37
C GLU A 74 10.82 13.97 0.25
N GLU A 75 9.84 13.13 0.58
CA GLU A 75 10.04 11.76 1.12
C GLU A 75 9.81 10.64 0.07
N ALA A 76 9.72 10.98 -1.22
CA ALA A 76 9.45 10.03 -2.31
C ALA A 76 10.72 9.48 -2.99
#